data_AF-A0A2V2T6N5-F1
#
_entry.id   AF-A0A2V2T6N5-F1
#
_cell.length_a   1.000
_cell.length_b   1.000
_cell.length_c   1.000
_cell.angle_alpha   90.00
_cell.angle_beta   90.00
_cell.angle_gamma   90.00
#
_symmetry.space_group_name_H-M   'P 1'
#
loop_
_entity.id
_entity.type
_entity.pdbx_description
1 polymer ?
#
loop_
_entity_poly.entity_id
_entity_poly.type
_entity_poly.pdbx_seq_one_letter_code
_entity_poly.pdbx_strand_id
1 'polypeptide(L)' 'LEVEGAAHYLPAYAGNLDIMTSAALATAERMAHAMEASA' A
#
# COMPACT_ATOMS: atom_id res chain seq x y z
N LEU A 1 -8.55 6.09 -15.89
CA LEU A 1 -7.80 6.57 -14.71
C LEU A 1 -6.36 6.14 -14.91
N GLU A 2 -5.40 7.02 -14.68
CA GLU A 2 -3.97 6.70 -14.70
C GLU A 2 -3.45 6.68 -13.27
N VAL A 3 -2.46 5.84 -13.00
CA VAL A 3 -1.87 5.69 -11.67
C VAL A 3 -0.36 5.79 -11.83
N GLU A 4 0.22 6.87 -11.33
CA GLU A 4 1.66 7.05 -11.22
C GLU A 4 2.15 6.40 -9.92
N GLY A 5 3.24 5.64 -10.00
CA GLY A 5 3.88 5.01 -8.85
C GLY A 5 4.91 5.91 -8.19
N ALA A 6 5.14 5.73 -6.89
CA ALA A 6 6.09 6.53 -6.11
C ALA A 6 7.58 6.32 -6.46
N ALA A 7 7.87 5.41 -7.40
CA ALA A 7 9.20 5.07 -7.87
C ALA A 7 10.19 4.58 -6.79
N HIS A 8 9.69 3.95 -5.72
CA HIS A 8 10.53 3.43 -4.63
C HIS A 8 11.51 2.33 -5.10
N TYR A 9 11.07 1.46 -6.02
CA TYR A 9 11.87 0.33 -6.54
C TYR A 9 11.73 0.13 -8.05
N LEU A 10 10.56 0.40 -8.60
CA LEU A 10 10.28 0.33 -10.04
C LEU A 10 10.09 1.74 -10.59
N PRO A 11 10.19 1.96 -11.92
CA PRO A 11 9.93 3.27 -12.51
C PRO A 11 8.51 3.80 -12.21
N ALA A 12 8.32 5.13 -12.29
CA ALA A 12 7.04 5.78 -11.98
C ALA A 12 5.84 5.30 -12.83
N TYR A 13 6.08 4.73 -14.02
CA TYR A 13 4.99 4.15 -14.83
C TYR A 13 4.40 2.86 -14.24
N ALA A 14 5.08 2.23 -13.28
CA ALA A 14 4.64 0.98 -12.65
C ALA A 14 3.63 1.20 -11.51
N GLY A 15 2.76 2.22 -11.62
CA GLY A 15 1.81 2.58 -10.56
C GLY A 15 0.73 1.53 -10.29
N ASN A 16 0.49 0.59 -11.21
CA ASN A 16 -0.35 -0.57 -10.97
C ASN A 16 0.20 -1.50 -9.87
N LEU A 17 1.52 -1.57 -9.70
CA LEU A 17 2.14 -2.34 -8.63
C LEU A 17 2.16 -1.54 -7.32
N ASP A 18 2.45 -0.25 -7.41
CA ASP A 18 2.50 0.66 -6.27
C ASP A 18 1.14 0.81 -5.56
N ILE A 19 0.04 0.84 -6.31
CA ILE A 19 -1.31 0.88 -5.72
C ILE A 19 -1.65 -0.45 -5.00
N MET A 20 -1.22 -1.59 -5.53
CA MET A 20 -1.43 -2.88 -4.87
C MET A 20 -0.66 -2.98 -3.55
N THR A 21 0.61 -2.58 -3.55
CA THR A 21 1.45 -2.62 -2.34
C THR A 21 0.99 -1.62 -1.29
N SER A 22 0.62 -0.41 -1.70
CA SER A 22 0.07 0.62 -0.80
C SER A 22 -1.25 0.17 -0.16
N ALA A 23 -2.14 -0.45 -0.94
CA ALA A 23 -3.39 -0.98 -0.43
C ALA A 23 -3.16 -2.14 0.56
N ALA A 24 -2.22 -3.04 0.26
CA ALA A 24 -1.85 -4.14 1.14
C ALA A 24 -1.27 -3.63 2.47
N LEU A 25 -0.35 -2.67 2.42
CA LEU A 25 0.25 -2.05 3.61
C LEU A 25 -0.81 -1.38 4.48
N ALA A 26 -1.63 -0.51 3.90
CA ALA A 26 -2.69 0.19 4.63
C ALA A 26 -3.72 -0.77 5.24
N THR A 27 -3.99 -1.92 4.59
CA THR A 27 -4.87 -2.95 5.15
C THR A 27 -4.22 -3.64 6.34
N ALA A 28 -2.94 -4.02 6.23
CA ALA A 28 -2.20 -4.65 7.32
C ALA A 28 -2.07 -3.73 8.54
N GLU A 29 -1.79 -2.44 8.33
CA GLU A 29 -1.74 -1.44 9.41
C GLU A 29 -3.07 -1.35 10.18
N ARG A 30 -4.20 -1.33 9.46
CA ARG A 30 -5.53 -1.33 10.10
C ARG A 30 -5.78 -2.61 10.90
N MET A 31 -5.38 -3.77 10.37
CA MET A 31 -5.50 -5.04 11.09
C MET A 31 -4.65 -5.04 12.35
N ALA A 32 -3.40 -4.58 12.27
CA ALA A 32 -2.49 -4.49 13.41
C ALA A 32 -3.07 -3.58 14.50
N HIS A 33 -3.56 -2.39 14.14
CA HIS A 33 -4.22 -1.49 15.09
C HIS A 33 -5.47 -2.10 15.74
N ALA A 34 -6.27 -2.85 14.98
CA ALA A 34 -7.44 -3.53 15.54
C ALA A 34 -7.05 -4.66 16.52
N MET A 35 -5.94 -5.37 16.25
CA MET A 35 -5.39 -6.38 17.14
C MET A 35 -4.84 -5.77 18.43
N GLU A 36 -4.11 -4.66 18.35
CA GLU A 36 -3.60 -3.92 19.52
C GLU A 36 -4.73 -3.39 20.40
N ALA A 37 -5.81 -2.85 19.81
CA ALA A 37 -6.97 -2.36 20.55
C ALA A 37 -7.79 -3.47 21.22
N SER A 38 -7.58 -4.73 20.84
CA SER A 38 -8.29 -5.90 21.37
C SER A 38 -7.51 -6.64 22.48
N ALA A 39 -6.29 -6.18 22.79
CA ALA A 39 -5.42 -6.73 23.84
C ALA A 39 -5.55 -5.95 25.16
#